data_AF-A0A562R4L0-F1
#
_entry.id   AF-A0A562R4L0-F1
#
_cell.length_a   1.000
_cell.length_b   1.000
_cell.length_c   1.000
_cell.angle_alpha   90.00
_cell.angle_beta   90.00
_cell.angle_gamma   90.00
#
_symmetry.space_group_name_H-M   'P 1'
#
loop_
_entity.id
_entity.type
_entity.pdbx_description
1 polymer ?
#
loop_
_entity_poly.entity_id
_entity_poly.type
_entity_poly.pdbx_seq_one_letter_code
_entity_poly.pdbx_strand_id
1 'polypeptide(L)'
;MEKSGRKTVDSTGRTVDEWRAAWGGKIDDLARNPGYFPTTVQGYKFGTTATGLALLSGLITIAEQRQGAIDHAVHVALPQTRRLVWAHPAQRTDGGEVDPNAIPQGTTFRLPDTLNLDQIDMDPYARMVARAVQRYGMVVRDTAGTVVLYAENPLATGPDHPYFGAGGILRCPSEQAQASCYPDSNNRLRGFPWDKLEAVQATLHEQ
;
A
#
# COMPACT_ATOMS: atom_id res chain seq x y z
N MET A 1 6.31 14.89 -19.01
CA MET A 1 6.36 16.16 -18.24
C MET A 1 7.07 17.18 -19.10
N GLU A 2 6.62 18.43 -19.04
CA GLU A 2 7.23 19.55 -19.78
C GLU A 2 7.22 20.82 -18.93
N LYS A 3 8.12 21.76 -19.23
CA LYS A 3 8.07 23.08 -18.59
C LYS A 3 6.83 23.81 -19.08
N SER A 4 6.07 24.40 -18.16
CA SER A 4 4.86 25.16 -18.51
C SER A 4 5.18 26.55 -19.08
N GLY A 5 6.42 27.02 -18.90
CA GLY A 5 6.86 28.39 -19.16
C GLY A 5 6.63 29.35 -17.99
N ARG A 6 5.99 28.90 -16.90
CA ARG A 6 5.78 29.69 -15.68
C ARG A 6 6.86 29.38 -14.64
N LYS A 7 6.89 30.20 -13.58
CA LYS A 7 7.69 29.97 -12.38
C LYS A 7 6.78 29.60 -11.21
N THR A 8 7.27 28.75 -10.31
CA THR A 8 6.61 28.42 -9.03
C THR A 8 7.64 28.42 -7.90
N VAL A 9 7.18 28.32 -6.66
CA VAL A 9 8.04 28.24 -5.46
C VAL A 9 8.09 26.78 -4.99
N ASP A 10 9.30 26.21 -4.89
CA ASP A 10 9.48 24.85 -4.38
C ASP A 10 9.31 24.77 -2.85
N SER A 11 9.33 23.55 -2.29
CA SER A 11 9.19 23.32 -0.85
C SER A 11 10.33 23.94 -0.01
N THR A 12 11.40 24.43 -0.64
CA THR A 12 12.52 25.13 0.01
C THR A 12 12.43 26.65 -0.14
N GLY A 13 11.35 27.17 -0.73
CA GLY A 13 11.15 28.60 -0.94
C GLY A 13 11.86 29.18 -2.16
N ARG A 14 12.44 28.34 -3.03
CA ARG A 14 13.17 28.81 -4.22
C ARG A 14 12.23 28.94 -5.42
N THR A 15 12.41 30.01 -6.19
CA THR A 15 11.75 30.18 -7.48
C THR A 15 12.35 29.22 -8.51
N VAL A 16 11.54 28.28 -8.99
CA VAL A 16 11.92 27.23 -9.96
C VAL A 16 11.02 27.27 -11.18
N ASP A 17 11.42 26.57 -12.26
CA ASP A 17 10.53 26.35 -13.41
C ASP A 17 9.31 25.50 -12.97
N GLU A 18 8.12 25.94 -13.38
CA GLU A 18 6.91 25.13 -13.21
C GLU A 18 6.92 24.00 -14.26
N TRP A 19 6.73 22.78 -13.78
CA TRP A 19 6.58 21.59 -14.62
C TRP A 19 5.12 21.16 -14.63
N ARG A 20 4.61 20.78 -15.80
CA ARG A 20 3.28 20.20 -15.97
C ARG A 20 3.35 18.80 -16.56
N ALA A 21 2.36 17.99 -16.23
CA ALA A 21 2.05 16.78 -16.96
C ALA A 21 0.93 17.09 -17.97
N ALA A 22 1.09 16.63 -19.22
CA ALA A 22 0.05 16.74 -20.24
C ALA A 22 -1.06 15.67 -20.06
N TRP A 23 -0.81 14.68 -19.21
CA TRP A 23 -1.72 13.57 -18.95
C TRP A 23 -1.46 12.99 -17.55
N GLY A 24 -2.52 12.56 -16.86
CA GLY A 24 -2.46 11.97 -15.52
C GLY A 24 -3.77 12.10 -14.76
N GLY A 25 -3.91 11.34 -13.68
CA GLY A 25 -5.03 11.45 -12.75
C GLY A 25 -4.65 12.28 -11.52
N LYS A 26 -5.57 13.09 -11.01
CA LYS A 26 -5.47 13.80 -9.74
C LYS A 26 -6.66 13.44 -8.84
N ILE A 27 -6.41 13.29 -7.54
CA ILE A 27 -7.45 13.23 -6.52
C ILE A 27 -7.30 14.49 -5.67
N ASP A 28 -8.29 15.37 -5.69
CA ASP A 28 -8.27 16.68 -5.02
C ASP A 28 -8.68 16.62 -3.53
N ASP A 29 -9.48 15.61 -3.14
CA ASP A 29 -9.97 15.41 -1.77
C ASP A 29 -9.97 13.91 -1.45
N LEU A 30 -8.87 13.41 -0.89
CA LEU A 30 -8.73 11.98 -0.58
C LEU A 30 -9.77 11.52 0.44
N ALA A 31 -10.23 12.39 1.34
CA ALA A 31 -11.17 12.02 2.41
C ALA A 31 -12.59 11.79 1.88
N ARG A 32 -12.97 12.44 0.77
CA ARG A 32 -14.29 12.28 0.12
C ARG A 32 -14.23 11.47 -1.17
N ASN A 33 -13.03 11.15 -1.65
CA ASN A 33 -12.86 10.33 -2.83
C ASN A 33 -13.09 8.85 -2.48
N PRO A 34 -13.68 8.04 -3.39
CA PRO A 34 -13.89 6.62 -3.14
C PRO A 34 -12.59 5.78 -3.09
N GLY A 35 -11.42 6.42 -3.21
CA GLY A 35 -10.11 5.78 -3.09
C GLY A 35 -9.61 5.17 -4.40
N TYR A 36 -10.24 5.48 -5.53
CA TYR A 36 -9.82 5.01 -6.86
C TYR A 36 -10.06 6.08 -7.93
N PHE A 37 -9.32 5.98 -9.03
CA PHE A 37 -9.55 6.82 -10.20
C PHE A 37 -10.72 6.26 -11.03
N PRO A 38 -11.81 7.02 -11.22
CA PRO A 38 -12.88 6.57 -12.10
C PRO A 38 -12.38 6.47 -13.55
N THR A 39 -12.89 5.49 -14.28
CA THR A 39 -12.67 5.40 -15.72
C THR A 39 -13.27 6.65 -16.38
N THR A 40 -12.51 7.34 -17.23
CA THR A 40 -13.03 8.52 -17.93
C THR A 40 -14.09 8.13 -18.96
N VAL A 41 -14.86 9.11 -19.44
CA VAL A 41 -15.84 8.88 -20.51
C VAL A 41 -15.20 8.39 -21.82
N GLN A 42 -13.90 8.63 -22.01
CA GLN A 42 -13.10 8.11 -23.14
C GLN A 42 -12.49 6.72 -22.87
N GLY A 43 -12.76 6.11 -21.72
CA GLY A 43 -12.25 4.79 -21.34
C GLY A 43 -10.88 4.80 -20.68
N TYR A 44 -10.29 5.96 -20.38
CA TYR A 44 -8.97 6.00 -19.73
C TYR A 44 -9.07 5.58 -18.26
N LYS A 45 -8.17 4.68 -17.85
CA LYS A 45 -8.02 4.25 -16.45
C LYS A 45 -6.74 4.83 -15.88
N PHE A 46 -6.87 5.74 -14.92
CA PHE A 46 -5.74 6.40 -14.27
C PHE A 46 -5.28 5.66 -13.01
N GLY A 47 -4.13 6.09 -12.47
CA GLY A 47 -3.56 5.59 -11.23
C GLY A 47 -2.27 4.82 -11.46
N THR A 48 -1.28 5.05 -10.59
CA THR A 48 0.02 4.37 -10.61
C THR A 48 -0.07 2.90 -10.22
N THR A 49 -1.11 2.55 -9.46
CA THR A 49 -1.37 1.18 -9.04
C THR A 49 -1.97 0.38 -10.20
N ALA A 50 -1.63 -0.90 -10.30
CA ALA A 50 -2.20 -1.82 -11.28
C ALA A 50 -3.72 -1.95 -11.15
N THR A 51 -4.26 -1.61 -9.99
CA THR A 51 -5.70 -1.62 -9.69
C THR A 51 -6.41 -0.30 -9.95
N GLY A 52 -5.70 0.81 -10.15
CA GLY A 52 -6.30 2.15 -10.22
C GLY A 52 -6.75 2.71 -8.86
N LEU A 53 -6.40 2.04 -7.75
CA LEU A 53 -6.54 2.57 -6.39
C LEU A 53 -5.61 3.77 -6.17
N ALA A 54 -5.98 4.67 -5.27
CA ALA A 54 -5.15 5.80 -4.86
C ALA A 54 -3.85 5.30 -4.22
N LEU A 55 -2.71 5.87 -4.60
CA LEU A 55 -1.41 5.39 -4.10
C LEU A 55 -1.28 5.53 -2.57
N LEU A 56 -1.76 6.66 -2.04
CA LEU A 56 -1.60 7.04 -0.63
C LEU A 56 -2.60 6.35 0.31
N SER A 57 -3.73 5.83 -0.19
CA SER A 57 -4.83 5.36 0.68
C SER A 57 -4.51 4.11 1.49
N GLY A 58 -3.46 3.36 1.11
CA GLY A 58 -2.99 2.19 1.85
C GLY A 58 -1.49 2.18 2.08
N LEU A 59 -0.85 3.35 1.98
CA LEU A 59 0.56 3.53 2.28
C LEU A 59 0.74 3.68 3.79
N ILE A 60 1.58 2.84 4.40
CA ILE A 60 1.93 2.92 5.81
C ILE A 60 2.95 4.04 6.00
N THR A 61 2.60 5.09 6.74
CA THR A 61 3.48 6.25 6.93
C THR A 61 4.56 5.99 7.98
N ILE A 62 5.63 6.79 7.95
CA ILE A 62 6.68 6.74 8.97
C ILE A 62 6.13 7.18 10.34
N ALA A 63 5.22 8.16 10.35
CA ALA A 63 4.59 8.65 11.58
C ALA A 63 3.77 7.57 12.28
N GLU A 64 2.95 6.82 11.53
CA GLU A 64 2.14 5.71 12.05
C GLU A 64 3.00 4.60 12.63
N GLN A 65 4.08 4.24 11.94
CA GLN A 65 5.02 3.23 12.41
C GLN A 65 5.73 3.63 13.72
N ARG A 66 6.06 4.92 13.87
CA ARG A 66 6.63 5.47 15.11
C ARG A 66 5.61 5.54 16.23
N GLN A 67 4.36 5.87 15.92
CA GLN A 67 3.25 5.91 16.87
C GLN A 67 2.80 4.50 17.29
N GLY A 68 3.05 3.49 16.44
CA GLY A 68 2.62 2.11 16.68
C GLY A 68 1.15 1.86 16.34
N ALA A 69 0.53 2.73 15.53
CA ALA A 69 -0.88 2.63 15.14
C ALA A 69 -1.05 3.03 13.67
N ILE A 70 -1.80 2.21 12.93
CA ILE A 70 -2.20 2.47 11.54
C ILE A 70 -3.72 2.51 11.54
N ASP A 71 -4.30 3.68 11.26
CA ASP A 71 -5.73 3.94 11.39
C ASP A 71 -6.49 3.97 10.05
N HIS A 72 -6.00 3.19 9.09
CA HIS A 72 -6.62 3.00 7.78
C HIS A 72 -6.36 1.59 7.24
N ALA A 73 -7.01 1.25 6.12
CA ALA A 73 -6.77 -0.01 5.42
C ALA A 73 -5.38 0.02 4.77
N VAL A 74 -4.67 -1.11 4.77
CA VAL A 74 -3.33 -1.20 4.17
C VAL A 74 -3.40 -1.81 2.78
N HIS A 75 -2.47 -1.45 1.89
CA HIS A 75 -2.33 -2.12 0.60
C HIS A 75 -1.35 -3.28 0.67
N VAL A 76 -1.65 -4.35 -0.07
CA VAL A 76 -0.78 -5.50 -0.26
C VAL A 76 -0.63 -5.83 -1.74
N ALA A 77 0.54 -6.32 -2.15
CA ALA A 77 0.69 -7.00 -3.43
C ALA A 77 0.94 -8.48 -3.22
N LEU A 78 0.49 -9.30 -4.16
CA LEU A 78 0.60 -10.76 -4.09
C LEU A 78 1.33 -11.30 -5.31
N PRO A 79 1.99 -12.47 -5.19
CA PRO A 79 2.72 -13.06 -6.30
C PRO A 79 1.83 -13.56 -7.44
N GLN A 80 0.63 -14.01 -7.07
CA GLN A 80 -0.27 -14.73 -7.95
C GLN A 80 -1.66 -14.10 -7.87
N THR A 81 -1.94 -13.17 -8.78
CA THR A 81 -3.26 -12.52 -8.87
C THR A 81 -3.96 -12.87 -10.18
N ARG A 82 -5.29 -12.95 -10.10
CA ARG A 82 -6.13 -13.49 -11.17
C ARG A 82 -6.10 -12.60 -12.42
N ARG A 83 -5.92 -13.25 -13.57
CA ARG A 83 -5.94 -12.63 -14.88
C ARG A 83 -7.34 -12.15 -15.26
N LEU A 84 -7.40 -10.92 -15.78
CA LEU A 84 -8.61 -10.26 -16.34
C LEU A 84 -9.79 -10.10 -15.36
N VAL A 85 -9.65 -10.49 -14.09
CA VAL A 85 -10.70 -10.41 -13.10
C VAL A 85 -10.23 -9.59 -11.91
N TRP A 86 -11.04 -8.64 -11.47
CA TRP A 86 -10.78 -7.86 -10.26
C TRP A 86 -12.03 -7.74 -9.40
N ALA A 87 -11.82 -7.44 -8.13
CA ALA A 87 -12.86 -7.15 -7.15
C ALA A 87 -12.90 -5.64 -6.90
N HIS A 88 -14.09 -5.08 -6.69
CA HIS A 88 -14.21 -3.71 -6.20
C HIS A 88 -13.50 -3.57 -4.83
N PRO A 89 -12.71 -2.50 -4.56
CA PRO A 89 -12.67 -1.20 -5.24
C PRO A 89 -11.69 -1.06 -6.42
N ALA A 90 -10.98 -2.13 -6.81
CA ALA A 90 -10.13 -2.05 -7.99
C ALA A 90 -10.97 -1.72 -9.24
N GLN A 91 -10.31 -1.08 -10.22
CA GLN A 91 -10.91 -0.63 -11.49
C GLN A 91 -10.29 -1.34 -12.69
N ARG A 92 -9.18 -2.04 -12.47
CA ARG A 92 -8.46 -2.86 -13.46
C ARG A 92 -7.55 -3.85 -12.73
N THR A 93 -6.85 -4.69 -13.49
CA THR A 93 -5.85 -5.62 -12.94
C THR A 93 -4.69 -5.83 -13.90
N ASP A 94 -3.50 -6.08 -13.37
CA ASP A 94 -2.33 -6.61 -14.10
C ASP A 94 -2.08 -8.11 -13.86
N GLY A 95 -3.03 -8.81 -13.23
CA GLY A 95 -2.91 -10.22 -12.89
C GLY A 95 -2.63 -11.11 -14.10
N GLY A 96 -1.79 -12.12 -13.89
CA GLY A 96 -1.35 -13.06 -14.92
C GLY A 96 -1.89 -14.48 -14.77
N GLU A 97 -2.46 -14.82 -13.60
CA GLU A 97 -2.81 -16.19 -13.26
C GLU A 97 -4.14 -16.62 -13.86
N VAL A 98 -4.14 -17.76 -14.54
CA VAL A 98 -5.34 -18.33 -15.20
C VAL A 98 -6.14 -19.24 -14.27
N ASP A 99 -5.61 -19.58 -13.10
CA ASP A 99 -6.33 -20.37 -12.09
C ASP A 99 -7.58 -19.60 -11.64
N PRO A 100 -8.79 -20.19 -11.76
CA PRO A 100 -10.01 -19.55 -11.28
C PRO A 100 -10.01 -19.27 -9.77
N ASN A 101 -9.19 -19.99 -8.99
CA ASN A 101 -9.00 -19.79 -7.55
C ASN A 101 -7.93 -18.73 -7.22
N ALA A 102 -7.21 -18.20 -8.22
CA ALA A 102 -6.29 -17.10 -7.98
C ALA A 102 -7.05 -15.88 -7.43
N ILE A 103 -6.40 -15.13 -6.56
CA ILE A 103 -7.01 -13.99 -5.86
C ILE A 103 -7.17 -12.83 -6.86
N PRO A 104 -8.39 -12.33 -7.12
CA PRO A 104 -8.57 -11.11 -7.91
C PRO A 104 -7.97 -9.91 -7.19
N GLN A 105 -7.30 -9.02 -7.92
CA GLN A 105 -6.87 -7.76 -7.31
C GLN A 105 -8.09 -6.92 -6.90
N GLY A 106 -7.92 -6.07 -5.89
CA GLY A 106 -9.01 -5.36 -5.20
C GLY A 106 -9.70 -6.18 -4.11
N THR A 107 -9.42 -7.49 -4.01
CA THR A 107 -9.88 -8.29 -2.87
C THR A 107 -9.40 -7.65 -1.58
N THR A 108 -10.31 -7.50 -0.62
CA THR A 108 -9.99 -7.01 0.72
C THR A 108 -9.95 -8.20 1.66
N PHE A 109 -8.79 -8.45 2.26
CA PHE A 109 -8.65 -9.40 3.36
C PHE A 109 -8.87 -8.73 4.71
N ARG A 110 -9.45 -9.45 5.66
CA ARG A 110 -9.55 -9.04 7.06
C ARG A 110 -9.21 -10.20 7.99
N LEU A 111 -8.74 -9.85 9.19
CA LEU A 111 -8.72 -10.82 10.29
C LEU A 111 -10.10 -10.80 10.96
N PRO A 112 -10.60 -11.96 11.45
CA PRO A 112 -11.86 -12.02 12.20
C PRO A 112 -11.82 -11.05 13.39
N ASP A 113 -12.91 -10.35 13.64
CA ASP A 113 -13.06 -9.45 14.80
C ASP A 113 -12.99 -10.21 16.14
N THR A 114 -13.40 -11.47 16.14
CA THR A 114 -13.32 -12.41 17.27
C THR A 114 -11.89 -12.91 17.55
N LEU A 115 -10.94 -12.71 16.64
CA LEU A 115 -9.55 -13.13 16.85
C LEU A 115 -8.88 -12.24 17.90
N ASN A 116 -8.60 -12.79 19.07
CA ASN A 116 -7.88 -12.06 20.12
C ASN A 116 -6.39 -11.98 19.80
N LEU A 117 -5.98 -10.87 19.16
CA LEU A 117 -4.58 -10.63 18.81
C LEU A 117 -3.66 -10.62 20.03
N ASP A 118 -4.13 -10.20 21.21
CA ASP A 118 -3.33 -10.11 22.45
C ASP A 118 -2.93 -11.47 23.05
N GLN A 119 -3.53 -12.56 22.56
CA GLN A 119 -3.13 -13.93 22.92
C GLN A 119 -2.11 -14.55 21.96
N ILE A 120 -1.79 -13.89 20.86
CA ILE A 120 -0.80 -14.37 19.88
C ILE A 120 0.56 -13.76 20.24
N ASP A 121 1.60 -14.59 20.43
CA ASP A 121 2.97 -14.08 20.51
C ASP A 121 3.38 -13.52 19.15
N MET A 122 3.57 -12.21 19.10
CA MET A 122 3.70 -11.44 17.88
C MET A 122 4.67 -10.28 18.10
N ASP A 123 5.52 -9.99 17.10
CA ASP A 123 6.33 -8.78 17.12
C ASP A 123 5.42 -7.53 17.24
N PRO A 124 5.82 -6.47 17.99
CA PRO A 124 5.00 -5.26 18.08
C PRO A 124 4.66 -4.64 16.71
N TYR A 125 5.56 -4.73 15.72
CA TYR A 125 5.31 -4.24 14.38
C TYR A 125 4.25 -5.08 13.66
N ALA A 126 4.36 -6.40 13.73
CA ALA A 126 3.33 -7.32 13.24
C ALA A 126 1.97 -7.05 13.89
N ARG A 127 1.94 -6.78 15.20
CA ARG A 127 0.71 -6.48 15.96
C ARG A 127 0.06 -5.18 15.51
N MET A 128 0.85 -4.14 15.25
CA MET A 128 0.36 -2.88 14.67
C MET A 128 -0.32 -3.13 13.33
N VAL A 129 0.31 -3.88 12.43
CA VAL A 129 -0.28 -4.22 11.12
C VAL A 129 -1.52 -5.10 11.30
N ALA A 130 -1.48 -6.13 12.15
CA ALA A 130 -2.61 -7.04 12.39
C ALA A 130 -3.85 -6.30 12.92
N ARG A 131 -3.67 -5.34 13.84
CA ARG A 131 -4.77 -4.48 14.33
C ARG A 131 -5.40 -3.67 13.19
N ALA A 132 -4.59 -3.10 12.31
CA ALA A 132 -5.07 -2.35 11.15
C ALA A 132 -5.82 -3.26 10.15
N VAL A 133 -5.29 -4.44 9.87
CA VAL A 133 -5.93 -5.44 8.98
C VAL A 133 -7.24 -5.96 9.58
N GLN A 134 -7.30 -6.20 10.90
CA GLN A 134 -8.53 -6.61 11.57
C GLN A 134 -9.60 -5.52 11.49
N ARG A 135 -9.24 -4.25 11.75
CA ARG A 135 -10.20 -3.15 11.84
C ARG A 135 -10.62 -2.57 10.49
N TYR A 136 -9.65 -2.37 9.60
CA TYR A 136 -9.85 -1.63 8.35
C TYR A 136 -9.70 -2.52 7.11
N GLY A 137 -8.84 -3.53 7.17
CA GLY A 137 -8.59 -4.50 6.10
C GLY A 137 -7.30 -4.27 5.32
N MET A 138 -7.00 -5.23 4.46
CA MET A 138 -5.82 -5.30 3.62
C MET A 138 -6.24 -5.51 2.16
N VAL A 139 -6.06 -4.50 1.30
CA VAL A 139 -6.56 -4.51 -0.07
C VAL A 139 -5.45 -4.92 -1.04
N VAL A 140 -5.72 -5.92 -1.88
CA VAL A 140 -4.79 -6.37 -2.92
C VAL A 140 -4.71 -5.31 -4.02
N ARG A 141 -3.53 -4.72 -4.22
CA ARG A 141 -3.33 -3.54 -5.07
C ARG A 141 -2.55 -3.85 -6.36
N ASP A 142 -1.54 -4.71 -6.30
CA ASP A 142 -0.66 -5.04 -7.43
C ASP A 142 -0.29 -6.53 -7.44
N THR A 143 0.27 -6.99 -8.57
CA THR A 143 1.01 -8.25 -8.66
C THR A 143 2.48 -7.96 -8.41
N ALA A 144 3.17 -8.78 -7.63
CA ALA A 144 4.58 -8.60 -7.30
C ALA A 144 5.34 -9.93 -7.35
N GLY A 145 6.64 -9.95 -7.04
CA GLY A 145 7.39 -11.21 -6.93
C GLY A 145 7.19 -11.94 -5.59
N THR A 146 6.56 -11.29 -4.61
CA THR A 146 6.35 -11.78 -3.25
C THR A 146 5.16 -11.05 -2.63
N VAL A 147 4.80 -11.37 -1.39
CA VAL A 147 3.85 -10.58 -0.60
C VAL A 147 4.53 -9.27 -0.18
N VAL A 148 3.96 -8.13 -0.56
CA VAL A 148 4.54 -6.80 -0.29
C VAL A 148 3.54 -5.91 0.43
N LEU A 149 3.95 -5.35 1.57
CA LEU A 149 3.28 -4.21 2.20
C LEU A 149 3.98 -2.91 1.77
N TYR A 150 3.20 -1.83 1.64
CA TYR A 150 3.72 -0.55 1.15
C TYR A 150 3.93 0.41 2.32
N ALA A 151 5.17 0.89 2.47
CA ALA A 151 5.53 1.90 3.47
C ALA A 151 6.15 3.14 2.80
N GLU A 152 6.02 4.28 3.46
CA GLU A 152 6.48 5.58 2.98
C GLU A 152 8.00 5.59 2.72
N ASN A 153 8.40 6.15 1.59
CA ASN A 153 9.80 6.31 1.23
C ASN A 153 10.41 7.50 2.02
N PRO A 154 11.52 7.32 2.74
CA PRO A 154 12.06 8.35 3.63
C PRO A 154 12.88 9.43 2.91
N LEU A 155 13.01 9.39 1.58
CA LEU A 155 13.80 10.38 0.83
C LEU A 155 13.35 11.82 1.07
N ALA A 156 12.09 12.03 1.48
CA ALA A 156 11.56 13.35 1.82
C ALA A 156 11.79 13.76 3.30
N THR A 157 12.27 12.86 4.18
CA THR A 157 12.30 13.10 5.64
C THR A 157 13.62 13.65 6.18
N GLY A 158 14.60 13.93 5.32
CA GLY A 158 15.91 14.49 5.72
C GLY A 158 17.04 13.45 5.80
N PRO A 159 18.19 13.81 6.39
CA PRO A 159 19.39 12.97 6.37
C PRO A 159 19.29 11.70 7.24
N ASP A 160 18.45 11.72 8.28
CA ASP A 160 18.29 10.60 9.21
C ASP A 160 17.34 9.55 8.63
N HIS A 161 17.86 8.34 8.37
CA HIS A 161 17.06 7.26 7.79
C HIS A 161 16.17 6.60 8.86
N PRO A 162 14.83 6.68 8.77
CA PRO A 162 13.93 6.27 9.84
C PRO A 162 13.81 4.74 10.02
N TYR A 163 14.16 3.96 9.00
CA TYR A 163 13.99 2.50 9.01
C TYR A 163 15.22 1.73 9.52
N PHE A 164 16.42 2.24 9.29
CA PHE A 164 17.69 1.52 9.45
C PHE A 164 18.56 2.22 10.50
N GLY A 165 19.62 1.56 10.96
CA GLY A 165 20.50 2.06 12.01
C GLY A 165 19.92 1.93 13.43
N ALA A 166 20.69 2.42 14.40
CA ALA A 166 20.33 2.35 15.81
C ALA A 166 19.00 3.09 16.08
N GLY A 167 18.02 2.37 16.64
CA GLY A 167 16.69 2.92 16.90
C GLY A 167 15.77 3.02 15.67
N GLY A 168 16.20 2.53 14.50
CA GLY A 168 15.36 2.47 13.31
C GLY A 168 14.13 1.56 13.46
N ILE A 169 13.06 1.86 12.73
CA ILE A 169 11.77 1.13 12.80
C ILE A 169 11.92 -0.37 12.54
N LEU A 170 12.79 -0.74 11.59
CA LEU A 170 13.04 -2.14 11.23
C LEU A 170 14.05 -2.83 12.15
N ARG A 171 14.62 -2.09 13.11
CA ARG A 171 15.66 -2.58 14.04
C ARG A 171 16.84 -3.22 13.32
N CYS A 172 17.18 -2.68 12.15
CA CYS A 172 18.32 -3.14 11.36
C CYS A 172 19.61 -2.57 11.95
N PRO A 173 20.64 -3.39 12.25
CA PRO A 173 21.92 -2.90 12.74
C PRO A 173 22.68 -2.05 11.73
N SER A 174 22.48 -2.30 10.43
CA SER A 174 23.08 -1.51 9.36
C SER A 174 22.36 -0.17 9.21
N GLU A 175 23.12 0.89 8.91
CA GLU A 175 22.57 2.20 8.51
C GLU A 175 22.06 2.21 7.05
N GLN A 176 22.33 1.14 6.30
CA GLN A 176 21.90 0.98 4.91
C GLN A 176 20.80 -0.07 4.79
N ALA A 177 20.06 -0.01 3.68
CA ALA A 177 19.05 -1.00 3.37
C ALA A 177 19.68 -2.39 3.18
N GLN A 178 19.25 -3.35 4.00
CA GLN A 178 19.63 -4.75 3.88
C GLN A 178 18.37 -5.61 3.77
N ALA A 179 18.32 -6.47 2.76
CA ALA A 179 17.18 -7.34 2.53
C ALA A 179 16.87 -8.25 3.73
N SER A 180 17.89 -8.67 4.49
CA SER A 180 17.74 -9.44 5.74
C SER A 180 16.99 -8.70 6.85
N CYS A 181 16.89 -7.37 6.76
CA CYS A 181 16.16 -6.54 7.70
C CYS A 181 14.74 -6.20 7.22
N TYR A 182 14.34 -6.63 6.01
CA TYR A 182 13.00 -6.38 5.53
C TYR A 182 11.98 -7.18 6.36
N PRO A 183 10.82 -6.59 6.69
CA PRO A 183 9.77 -7.28 7.43
C PRO A 183 9.35 -8.59 6.76
N ASP A 184 9.54 -9.71 7.46
CA ASP A 184 9.10 -11.04 7.09
C ASP A 184 8.58 -11.82 8.32
N SER A 185 8.12 -13.05 8.10
CA SER A 185 7.58 -13.92 9.15
C SER A 185 8.61 -14.36 10.21
N ASN A 186 9.91 -14.13 9.96
CA ASN A 186 10.98 -14.48 10.87
C ASN A 186 11.43 -13.29 11.74
N ASN A 187 11.05 -12.05 11.40
CA ASN A 187 11.46 -10.84 12.11
C ASN A 187 10.28 -9.92 12.52
N ARG A 188 10.11 -8.75 11.91
CA ARG A 188 9.12 -7.71 12.21
C ARG A 188 7.68 -8.12 11.88
N LEU A 189 7.46 -9.08 10.97
CA LEU A 189 6.13 -9.67 10.72
C LEU A 189 5.94 -11.04 11.42
N ARG A 190 6.84 -11.41 12.34
CA ARG A 190 6.73 -12.63 13.14
C ARG A 190 5.44 -12.67 13.94
N GLY A 191 4.73 -13.78 13.83
CA GLY A 191 3.48 -14.04 14.52
C GLY A 191 2.24 -13.40 13.87
N PHE A 192 2.39 -12.67 12.76
CA PHE A 192 1.22 -12.20 12.01
C PHE A 192 0.38 -13.42 11.55
N PRO A 193 -0.93 -13.46 11.83
CA PRO A 193 -1.79 -14.62 11.62
C PRO A 193 -2.27 -14.72 10.16
N TRP A 194 -1.35 -14.94 9.23
CA TRP A 194 -1.63 -15.02 7.78
C TRP A 194 -2.69 -16.08 7.44
N ASP A 195 -2.68 -17.21 8.16
CA ASP A 195 -3.61 -18.33 8.00
C ASP A 195 -5.03 -18.03 8.49
N LYS A 196 -5.25 -16.89 9.16
CA LYS A 196 -6.56 -16.44 9.65
C LYS A 196 -7.18 -15.35 8.78
N LEU A 197 -6.54 -14.96 7.68
CA LEU A 197 -7.11 -13.95 6.77
C LEU A 197 -8.32 -14.50 6.03
N GLU A 198 -9.39 -13.73 6.05
CA GLU A 198 -10.64 -14.01 5.33
C GLU A 198 -10.83 -12.98 4.22
N ALA A 199 -11.18 -13.43 3.03
CA ALA A 199 -11.59 -12.54 1.96
C ALA A 199 -12.99 -11.99 2.29
N VAL A 200 -13.10 -10.67 2.38
CA VAL A 200 -14.39 -9.99 2.51
C VAL A 200 -15.16 -10.15 1.20
N GLN A 201 -16.45 -10.44 1.28
CA GLN A 201 -17.31 -10.57 0.12
C GLN A 201 -17.19 -9.33 -0.77
N ALA A 202 -16.91 -9.54 -2.05
CA ALA A 202 -16.68 -8.47 -3.01
C ALA A 202 -17.46 -8.71 -4.32
N THR A 203 -17.80 -7.61 -4.99
CA THR A 203 -18.34 -7.64 -6.35
C THR A 203 -17.19 -7.81 -7.34
N LEU A 204 -17.27 -8.84 -8.19
CA LEU A 204 -16.27 -9.14 -9.22
C LEU A 204 -16.60 -8.47 -10.55
N HIS A 205 -15.56 -8.14 -11.31
CA HIS A 205 -15.61 -7.50 -12.62
C HIS A 205 -14.60 -8.16 -13.57
N GLU A 206 -14.88 -8.12 -14.87
CA GLU A 206 -14.07 -8.72 -15.94
C GLU A 206 -13.60 -7.66 -16.94
N GLN A 207 -12.40 -7.86 -17.50
CA GLN A 207 -11.68 -6.88 -18.33
C GLN A 207 -12.06 -6.92 -19.79
#